data_AF-A0A0V1K8C0-F1
#
_entry.id   AF-A0A0V1K8C0-F1
#
_cell.length_a   1.000
_cell.length_b   1.000
_cell.length_c   1.000
_cell.angle_alpha   90.00
_cell.angle_beta   90.00
_cell.angle_gamma   90.00
#
_symmetry.space_group_name_H-M   'P 1'
#
loop_
_entity.id
_entity.type
_entity.pdbx_description
1 polymer ?
#
loop_
_entity_poly.entity_id
_entity_poly.type
_entity_poly.pdbx_seq_one_letter_code
_entity_poly.pdbx_strand_id
1 'polypeptide(L)'
;LFNPKLEAFIEAEERKRRFSEEIPSVLRTIEYFRMYFTAQLLSHIAFETNRKATQSLYSNLATTAAEIEVLIGMLITMGICEMPRYCMYWANQTRMDTIANCMSCNRFETLLRFLHFNDNDKVVMDRNHPDYDRFYKIRPVIESIRKTCLEETPRELQSVDEHIIPYKGRCKMKYYNPRKPDKWGLKVIARCGRNGFVHDFWMCDGMAPKVENSVGFFAADVVMKLCETLPKHKGYKVFLIIILLFSNC
;
A
#
# COMPACT_ATOMS: atom_id res chain seq x y z
N LEU A 1 27.38 -46.03 11.12
CA LEU A 1 28.53 -45.16 11.44
C LEU A 1 28.14 -43.71 11.16
N PHE A 2 27.79 -42.96 12.20
CA PHE A 2 27.52 -41.52 12.12
C PHE A 2 28.87 -40.82 12.08
N ASN A 3 29.20 -40.12 10.99
CA ASN A 3 30.45 -39.36 10.89
C ASN A 3 30.13 -37.87 11.05
N PRO A 4 30.15 -37.33 12.29
CA PRO A 4 29.78 -35.94 12.55
C PRO A 4 30.68 -34.91 11.85
N LYS A 5 31.86 -35.31 11.36
CA LYS A 5 32.73 -34.43 10.55
C LYS A 5 32.22 -34.23 9.12
N LEU A 6 31.48 -35.19 8.56
CA LEU A 6 30.94 -35.11 7.21
C LEU A 6 29.72 -34.19 7.15
N GLU A 7 28.83 -34.27 8.15
CA GLU A 7 27.68 -33.35 8.25
C GLU A 7 28.12 -31.90 8.47
N ALA A 8 29.09 -31.66 9.35
CA ALA A 8 29.65 -30.32 9.55
C ALA A 8 30.29 -29.75 8.27
N PHE A 9 30.85 -30.61 7.41
CA PHE A 9 31.43 -30.20 6.13
C PHE A 9 30.36 -29.85 5.10
N ILE A 10 29.29 -30.66 5.04
CA ILE A 10 28.12 -30.40 4.18
C ILE A 10 27.40 -29.13 4.63
N GLU A 11 27.18 -28.94 5.93
CA GLU A 11 26.60 -27.69 6.47
C GLU A 11 27.49 -26.48 6.17
N ALA A 12 28.81 -26.62 6.25
CA ALA A 12 29.75 -25.54 5.93
C ALA A 12 29.75 -25.22 4.42
N GLU A 13 29.67 -26.22 3.55
CA GLU A 13 29.55 -26.04 2.10
C GLU A 13 28.19 -25.47 1.68
N GLU A 14 27.09 -25.91 2.30
CA GLU A 14 25.76 -25.33 2.11
C GLU A 14 25.71 -23.89 2.60
N ARG A 15 26.36 -23.58 3.73
CA ARG A 15 26.49 -22.21 4.23
C ARG A 15 27.33 -21.36 3.27
N LYS A 16 28.43 -21.88 2.72
CA LYS A 16 29.24 -21.21 1.69
C LYS A 16 28.45 -20.96 0.40
N ARG A 17 27.66 -21.94 -0.07
CA ARG A 17 26.75 -21.79 -1.23
C ARG A 17 25.65 -20.76 -0.97
N ARG A 18 25.15 -20.67 0.26
CA ARG A 18 24.18 -19.66 0.69
C ARG A 18 24.75 -18.25 0.78
N PHE A 19 26.07 -18.10 0.89
CA PHE A 19 26.80 -16.84 0.87
C PHE A 19 27.42 -16.50 -0.50
N SER A 20 27.34 -17.39 -1.49
CA SER A 20 27.82 -17.15 -2.86
C SER A 20 26.74 -16.65 -3.82
N GLU A 21 25.51 -16.44 -3.35
CA GLU A 21 24.55 -15.60 -4.09
C GLU A 21 25.10 -14.17 -4.03
N GLU A 22 25.46 -13.61 -5.19
CA GLU A 22 25.83 -12.21 -5.34
C GLU A 22 24.80 -11.37 -4.59
N ILE A 23 25.21 -10.68 -3.51
CA ILE A 23 24.35 -9.74 -2.81
C ILE A 23 23.96 -8.70 -3.86
N PRO A 24 22.67 -8.60 -4.26
CA PRO A 24 22.26 -7.63 -5.25
C PRO A 24 22.70 -6.25 -4.78
N SER A 25 23.23 -5.44 -5.70
CA SER A 25 23.62 -4.07 -5.35
C SER A 25 22.43 -3.36 -4.71
N VAL A 26 22.65 -2.81 -3.52
CA VAL A 26 21.61 -2.08 -2.79
C VAL A 26 21.21 -0.89 -3.66
N LEU A 27 19.93 -0.82 -4.00
CA LEU A 27 19.39 0.27 -4.80
C LEU A 27 19.39 1.56 -3.97
N ARG A 28 19.41 2.70 -4.65
CA ARG A 28 19.17 4.00 -4.01
C ARG A 28 17.72 4.05 -3.52
N THR A 29 17.48 4.79 -2.45
CA THR A 29 16.13 4.95 -1.87
C THR A 29 15.06 5.34 -2.90
N ILE A 30 15.41 6.22 -3.85
CA ILE A 30 14.51 6.65 -4.93
C ILE A 30 14.14 5.53 -5.91
N GLU A 31 15.03 4.55 -6.11
CA GLU A 31 14.78 3.42 -6.99
C GLU A 31 13.76 2.47 -6.37
N TYR A 32 13.84 2.21 -5.05
CA TYR A 32 12.79 1.49 -4.33
C TYR A 32 11.44 2.22 -4.41
N PHE A 33 11.41 3.54 -4.22
CA PHE A 33 10.18 4.32 -4.37
C PHE A 33 9.55 4.16 -5.76
N ARG A 34 10.38 4.22 -6.82
CA ARG A 34 9.94 4.11 -8.23
C ARG A 34 9.47 2.72 -8.62
N MET A 35 9.74 1.69 -7.82
CA MET A 35 9.09 0.38 -7.99
C MET A 35 7.58 0.48 -7.72
N TYR A 36 7.20 1.16 -6.62
CA TYR A 36 5.80 1.35 -6.24
C TYR A 36 5.12 2.46 -7.07
N PHE A 37 5.83 3.56 -7.30
CA PHE A 37 5.38 4.71 -8.09
C PHE A 37 6.09 4.75 -9.44
N THR A 38 5.68 3.83 -10.31
CA THR A 38 6.23 3.71 -11.66
C THR A 38 6.02 4.98 -12.49
N ALA A 39 6.85 5.20 -13.51
CA ALA A 39 6.69 6.32 -14.44
C ALA A 39 5.31 6.34 -15.12
N GLN A 40 4.77 5.15 -15.40
CA GLN A 40 3.42 4.97 -15.95
C GLN A 40 2.36 5.42 -14.95
N LEU A 41 2.46 5.00 -13.68
CA LEU A 41 1.53 5.45 -12.64
C LEU A 41 1.61 6.98 -12.45
N LEU A 42 2.80 7.56 -12.35
CA LEU A 42 2.96 9.01 -12.16
C LEU A 42 2.37 9.80 -13.34
N SER A 43 2.56 9.31 -14.56
CA SER A 43 1.97 9.92 -15.76
C SER A 43 0.44 9.81 -15.76
N HIS A 44 -0.10 8.67 -15.34
CA HIS A 44 -1.53 8.46 -15.18
C HIS A 44 -2.14 9.40 -14.13
N ILE A 45 -1.49 9.56 -12.98
CA ILE A 45 -1.95 10.48 -11.92
C ILE A 45 -1.93 11.92 -12.42
N ALA A 46 -0.86 12.35 -13.11
CA ALA A 46 -0.78 13.69 -13.69
C ALA A 46 -1.91 13.93 -14.71
N PHE A 47 -2.19 12.95 -15.56
CA PHE A 47 -3.26 13.01 -16.55
C PHE A 47 -4.65 13.15 -15.89
N GLU A 48 -4.98 12.28 -14.93
CA GLU A 48 -6.28 12.32 -14.25
C GLU A 48 -6.44 13.56 -13.36
N THR A 49 -5.35 14.05 -12.78
CA THR A 49 -5.32 15.32 -12.03
C THR A 49 -5.61 16.52 -12.94
N ASN A 50 -5.00 16.57 -14.13
CA ASN A 50 -5.33 17.60 -15.13
C ASN A 50 -6.78 17.48 -15.62
N ARG A 51 -7.26 16.26 -15.91
CA ARG A 51 -8.65 16.02 -16.30
C ARG A 51 -9.61 16.58 -15.25
N LYS A 52 -9.37 16.31 -13.96
CA LYS A 52 -10.21 16.82 -12.88
C LYS A 52 -10.25 18.35 -12.87
N ALA A 53 -9.10 19.00 -13.04
CA ALA A 53 -9.04 20.46 -13.09
C ALA A 53 -9.90 21.01 -14.23
N THR A 54 -9.78 20.45 -15.43
CA THR A 54 -10.62 20.81 -16.59
C THR A 54 -12.11 20.59 -16.33
N GLN A 55 -12.50 19.43 -15.78
CA GLN A 55 -13.88 19.14 -15.40
C GLN A 55 -14.42 20.12 -14.34
N SER A 56 -13.53 20.71 -13.53
CA SER A 56 -13.88 21.68 -12.49
C SER A 56 -13.81 23.13 -12.99
N LEU A 57 -13.73 23.34 -14.32
CA LEU A 57 -13.59 24.64 -14.98
C LEU A 57 -12.36 25.44 -14.51
N TYR A 58 -11.34 24.75 -13.98
CA TYR A 58 -10.08 25.37 -13.63
C TYR A 58 -9.17 25.39 -14.86
N SER A 59 -8.88 26.59 -15.37
CA SER A 59 -8.02 26.75 -16.52
C SER A 59 -6.57 26.40 -16.17
N ASN A 60 -5.96 25.58 -17.04
CA ASN A 60 -4.50 25.43 -17.14
C ASN A 60 -3.79 24.98 -15.85
N LEU A 61 -4.23 23.87 -15.23
CA LEU A 61 -3.43 23.25 -14.17
C LEU A 61 -2.05 22.81 -14.69
N ALA A 62 -2.02 22.19 -15.87
CA ALA A 62 -0.84 21.75 -16.60
C ALA A 62 0.20 21.02 -15.74
N THR A 63 -0.26 20.14 -14.84
CA THR A 63 0.65 19.35 -14.00
C THR A 63 1.34 18.25 -14.80
N THR A 64 2.52 17.84 -14.36
CA THR A 64 3.34 16.81 -15.02
C THR A 64 3.66 15.66 -14.07
N ALA A 65 4.08 14.51 -14.60
CA ALA A 65 4.50 13.37 -13.80
C ALA A 65 5.62 13.74 -12.79
N ALA A 66 6.56 14.59 -13.20
CA ALA A 66 7.64 15.07 -12.34
C ALA A 66 7.10 15.93 -11.19
N GLU A 67 6.13 16.80 -11.45
CA GLU A 67 5.50 17.61 -10.40
C GLU A 67 4.69 16.75 -9.41
N ILE A 68 4.04 15.69 -9.88
CA ILE A 68 3.37 14.70 -9.01
C ILE A 68 4.39 13.93 -8.17
N GLU A 69 5.54 13.52 -8.74
CA GLU A 69 6.62 12.86 -7.97
C GLU A 69 7.13 13.76 -6.84
N VAL A 70 7.35 15.05 -7.14
CA VAL A 70 7.72 16.07 -6.13
C VAL A 70 6.64 16.22 -5.06
N LEU A 71 5.36 16.31 -5.45
CA LEU A 71 4.24 16.40 -4.51
C LEU A 71 4.21 15.21 -3.54
N ILE A 72 4.39 13.99 -4.05
CA ILE A 72 4.43 12.78 -3.22
C ILE A 72 5.64 12.82 -2.27
N GLY A 73 6.83 13.20 -2.77
CA GLY A 73 8.02 13.35 -1.93
C GLY A 73 7.85 14.39 -0.81
N MET A 74 7.17 15.50 -1.10
CA MET A 74 6.79 16.50 -0.10
C MET A 74 5.83 15.89 0.94
N LEU A 75 4.78 15.18 0.52
CA LEU A 75 3.83 14.55 1.45
C LEU A 75 4.49 13.49 2.35
N ILE A 76 5.44 12.71 1.83
CA ILE A 76 6.22 11.75 2.64
C ILE A 76 7.05 12.51 3.69
N THR A 77 7.74 13.57 3.28
CA THR A 77 8.56 14.39 4.18
C THR A 77 7.70 15.07 5.26
N MET A 78 6.52 15.57 4.90
CA MET A 78 5.55 16.17 5.83
C MET A 78 4.94 15.15 6.80
N GLY A 79 4.85 13.87 6.43
CA GLY A 79 4.43 12.79 7.34
C GLY A 79 5.51 12.40 8.35
N ILE A 80 6.78 12.71 8.07
CA ILE A 80 7.89 12.51 9.02
C ILE A 80 8.02 13.73 9.95
N CYS A 81 7.94 14.93 9.38
CA CYS A 81 8.08 16.20 10.10
C CYS A 81 6.74 16.94 10.13
N GLU A 82 5.77 16.42 10.88
CA GLU A 82 4.40 16.94 10.88
C GLU A 82 4.29 18.37 11.47
N MET A 83 3.68 19.27 10.71
CA MET A 83 3.25 20.61 11.16
C MET A 83 1.72 20.67 11.30
N PRO A 84 1.18 21.48 12.24
CA PRO A 84 -0.27 21.58 12.44
C PRO A 84 -1.06 22.02 11.19
N ARG A 85 -0.42 22.77 10.28
CA ARG A 85 -1.01 23.23 9.01
C ARG A 85 0.04 23.23 7.91
N TYR A 86 -0.37 22.88 6.69
CA TYR A 86 0.54 22.87 5.54
C TYR A 86 1.22 24.22 5.31
N CYS A 87 0.50 25.35 5.40
CA CYS A 87 1.10 26.67 5.16
C CYS A 87 2.28 27.01 6.07
N MET A 88 2.42 26.35 7.23
CA MET A 88 3.54 26.56 8.14
C MET A 88 4.88 26.10 7.57
N TYR A 89 4.93 25.13 6.65
CA TYR A 89 6.19 24.76 5.99
C TYR A 89 6.81 25.91 5.18
N TRP A 90 6.00 26.90 4.78
CA TRP A 90 6.44 28.09 4.02
C TRP A 90 6.55 29.36 4.86
N ALA A 91 6.01 29.37 6.08
CA ALA A 91 5.99 30.56 6.94
C ALA A 91 7.38 30.91 7.48
N ASN A 92 7.73 32.19 7.55
CA ASN A 92 9.09 32.65 7.86
C ASN A 92 9.70 32.01 9.12
N GLN A 93 8.94 31.87 10.21
CA GLN A 93 9.44 31.34 11.48
C GLN A 93 9.54 29.82 11.53
N THR A 94 8.80 29.11 10.67
CA THR A 94 8.70 27.63 10.66
C THR A 94 9.10 27.04 9.31
N ARG A 95 9.79 27.83 8.48
CA ARG A 95 10.13 27.49 7.11
C ARG A 95 10.98 26.23 7.10
N MET A 96 10.59 25.27 6.26
CA MET A 96 11.36 24.07 6.00
C MET A 96 11.84 24.10 4.56
N ASP A 97 13.11 24.42 4.34
CA ASP A 97 13.65 24.63 2.99
C ASP A 97 13.52 23.40 2.08
N THR A 98 13.61 22.19 2.64
CA THR A 98 13.41 20.93 1.89
C THR A 98 11.99 20.76 1.35
N ILE A 99 11.02 21.52 1.85
CA ILE A 99 9.64 21.57 1.35
C ILE A 99 9.43 22.85 0.54
N ALA A 100 9.75 23.99 1.15
CA ALA A 100 9.39 25.29 0.63
C ALA A 100 10.18 25.70 -0.62
N ASN A 101 11.32 25.06 -0.90
CA ASN A 101 12.08 25.25 -2.13
C ASN A 101 11.59 24.34 -3.27
N CYS A 102 10.79 23.30 -2.99
CA CYS A 102 10.29 22.38 -4.02
C CYS A 102 9.15 22.98 -4.85
N MET A 103 8.20 23.64 -4.20
CA MET A 103 7.15 24.43 -4.86
C MET A 103 6.55 25.47 -3.90
N SER A 104 5.81 26.44 -4.44
CA SER A 104 5.09 27.42 -3.63
C SER A 104 3.91 26.79 -2.87
N CYS A 105 3.56 27.37 -1.72
CA CYS A 105 2.39 26.93 -0.92
C CYS A 105 1.11 26.92 -1.77
N ASN A 106 0.90 27.96 -2.58
CA ASN A 106 -0.27 28.07 -3.46
C ASN A 106 -0.30 26.96 -4.52
N ARG A 107 0.85 26.60 -5.11
CA ARG A 107 0.92 25.51 -6.09
C ARG A 107 0.65 24.16 -5.42
N PHE A 108 1.22 23.93 -4.24
CA PHE A 108 0.97 22.72 -3.44
C PHE A 108 -0.52 22.55 -3.11
N GLU A 109 -1.16 23.59 -2.58
CA GLU A 109 -2.59 23.55 -2.25
C GLU A 109 -3.47 23.36 -3.50
N THR A 110 -3.09 23.99 -4.63
CA THR A 110 -3.78 23.83 -5.91
C THR A 110 -3.69 22.39 -6.41
N LEU A 111 -2.51 21.76 -6.34
CA LEU A 111 -2.34 20.37 -6.73
C LEU A 111 -3.12 19.43 -5.82
N LEU A 112 -3.06 19.61 -4.50
CA LEU A 112 -3.86 18.81 -3.56
C LEU A 112 -5.36 18.90 -3.81
N ARG A 113 -5.86 20.09 -4.21
CA ARG A 113 -7.28 20.29 -4.53
C ARG A 113 -7.73 19.43 -5.72
N PHE A 114 -6.87 19.25 -6.72
CA PHE A 114 -7.21 18.55 -7.96
C PHE A 114 -6.64 17.15 -8.08
N LEU A 115 -5.77 16.71 -7.16
CA LEU A 115 -5.13 15.40 -7.18
C LEU A 115 -6.15 14.27 -7.34
N HIS A 116 -6.07 13.55 -8.47
CA HIS A 116 -6.98 12.47 -8.84
C HIS A 116 -6.19 11.31 -9.44
N PHE A 117 -6.70 10.10 -9.23
CA PHE A 117 -6.04 8.86 -9.67
C PHE A 117 -6.88 8.06 -10.67
N ASN A 118 -8.12 8.47 -10.94
CA ASN A 118 -9.00 7.79 -11.88
C ASN A 118 -10.06 8.75 -12.44
N ASP A 119 -10.65 8.38 -13.57
CA ASP A 119 -11.70 9.14 -14.24
C ASP A 119 -13.02 8.99 -13.49
N ASN A 120 -13.46 10.07 -12.82
CA ASN A 120 -14.68 10.08 -12.01
C ASN A 120 -15.96 9.83 -12.84
N ASP A 121 -15.96 10.11 -14.15
CA ASP A 121 -17.15 9.96 -15.00
C ASP A 121 -17.44 8.48 -15.31
N LYS A 122 -16.47 7.60 -15.05
CA LYS A 122 -16.56 6.15 -15.26
C LYS A 122 -16.90 5.37 -13.97
N VAL A 123 -17.18 6.07 -12.87
CA VAL A 123 -17.55 5.41 -11.61
C VAL A 123 -18.90 4.71 -11.76
N VAL A 124 -18.92 3.40 -11.50
CA VAL A 124 -20.15 2.63 -11.41
C VAL A 124 -20.88 2.94 -10.10
N MET A 125 -22.09 3.47 -10.20
CA MET A 125 -22.88 3.90 -9.03
C MET A 125 -23.79 2.80 -8.47
N ASP A 126 -24.26 1.90 -9.32
CA ASP A 126 -25.07 0.76 -8.91
C ASP A 126 -24.20 -0.25 -8.15
N ARG A 127 -24.57 -0.54 -6.90
CA ARG A 127 -23.85 -1.45 -6.02
C ARG A 127 -24.00 -2.91 -6.38
N ASN A 128 -25.04 -3.24 -7.13
CA ASN A 128 -25.29 -4.60 -7.59
C ASN A 128 -24.58 -4.90 -8.91
N HIS A 129 -24.02 -3.88 -9.56
CA HIS A 129 -23.26 -4.06 -10.78
C HIS A 129 -21.97 -4.86 -10.49
N PRO A 130 -21.60 -5.84 -11.33
CA PRO A 130 -20.40 -6.68 -11.12
C PRO A 130 -19.10 -5.89 -10.99
N ASP A 131 -19.01 -4.75 -11.70
CA ASP A 131 -17.86 -3.85 -11.70
C ASP A 131 -17.95 -2.72 -10.65
N TYR A 132 -18.92 -2.79 -9.73
CA TYR A 132 -18.97 -1.85 -8.62
C TYR A 132 -17.71 -1.97 -7.75
N ASP A 133 -16.94 -0.90 -7.68
CA ASP A 133 -15.73 -0.84 -6.87
C ASP A 133 -15.74 0.41 -5.97
N ARG A 134 -15.81 0.18 -4.65
CA ARG A 134 -15.82 1.27 -3.67
C ARG A 134 -14.49 2.01 -3.58
N PHE A 135 -13.38 1.38 -3.98
CA PHE A 135 -12.05 1.98 -4.04
C PHE A 135 -11.68 2.48 -5.45
N TYR A 136 -12.62 2.49 -6.40
CA TYR A 136 -12.38 2.85 -7.81
C TYR A 136 -11.50 4.09 -7.99
N LYS A 137 -11.78 5.16 -7.20
CA LYS A 137 -11.07 6.45 -7.30
C LYS A 137 -9.57 6.37 -6.98
N ILE A 138 -9.14 5.35 -6.26
CA ILE A 138 -7.73 5.13 -5.86
C ILE A 138 -7.20 3.77 -6.34
N ARG A 139 -8.00 3.03 -7.13
CA ARG A 139 -7.68 1.68 -7.61
C ARG A 139 -6.32 1.60 -8.30
N PRO A 140 -5.93 2.53 -9.20
CA PRO A 140 -4.63 2.44 -9.87
C PRO A 140 -3.44 2.50 -8.91
N VAL A 141 -3.55 3.26 -7.82
CA VAL A 141 -2.50 3.33 -6.78
C VAL A 141 -2.44 2.04 -5.99
N ILE A 142 -3.61 1.53 -5.56
CA ILE A 142 -3.70 0.25 -4.82
C ILE A 142 -3.07 -0.88 -5.64
N GLU A 143 -3.41 -0.97 -6.92
CA GLU A 143 -2.92 -2.04 -7.81
C GLU A 143 -1.42 -1.92 -8.08
N SER A 144 -0.89 -0.71 -8.26
CA SER A 144 0.56 -0.51 -8.43
C SER A 144 1.34 -0.94 -7.18
N ILE A 145 0.84 -0.58 -5.99
CA ILE A 145 1.47 -0.98 -4.73
C ILE A 145 1.39 -2.50 -4.56
N ARG A 146 0.20 -3.07 -4.77
CA ARG A 146 -0.03 -4.52 -4.64
C ARG A 146 0.82 -5.32 -5.61
N LYS A 147 0.95 -4.87 -6.87
CA LYS A 147 1.81 -5.51 -7.87
C LYS A 147 3.25 -5.62 -7.37
N THR A 148 3.80 -4.52 -6.85
CA THR A 148 5.17 -4.48 -6.31
C THR A 148 5.31 -5.40 -5.09
N CYS A 149 4.32 -5.43 -4.20
CA CYS A 149 4.31 -6.38 -3.07
C CYS A 149 4.32 -7.85 -3.54
N LEU A 150 3.61 -8.18 -4.62
CA LEU A 150 3.52 -9.54 -5.14
C LEU A 150 4.81 -10.01 -5.83
N GLU A 151 5.63 -9.08 -6.31
CA GLU A 151 6.95 -9.37 -6.90
C GLU A 151 7.98 -9.76 -5.81
N GLU A 152 7.75 -9.37 -4.56
CA GLU A 152 8.61 -9.76 -3.43
C GLU A 152 8.49 -11.26 -3.15
N THR A 153 9.62 -11.96 -3.21
CA THR A 153 9.67 -13.42 -3.09
C THR A 153 9.17 -13.87 -1.71
N PRO A 154 8.06 -14.65 -1.64
CA PRO A 154 7.54 -15.14 -0.38
C PRO A 154 8.51 -16.10 0.31
N ARG A 155 8.77 -15.87 1.60
CA ARG A 155 9.52 -16.81 2.45
C ARG A 155 8.58 -17.82 3.10
N GLU A 156 9.12 -18.91 3.64
CA GLU A 156 8.35 -20.00 4.26
C GLU A 156 7.37 -19.51 5.33
N LEU A 157 7.84 -18.64 6.23
CA LEU A 157 7.09 -18.16 7.39
C LEU A 157 6.43 -16.81 7.10
N GLN A 158 5.11 -16.76 7.23
CA GLN A 158 4.31 -15.58 6.91
C GLN A 158 3.18 -15.39 7.91
N SER A 159 2.73 -14.15 8.08
CA SER A 159 1.62 -13.79 8.96
C SER A 159 0.55 -13.01 8.21
N VAL A 160 -0.72 -13.26 8.54
CA VAL A 160 -1.84 -12.42 8.11
C VAL A 160 -2.40 -11.70 9.33
N ASP A 161 -2.45 -10.37 9.25
CA ASP A 161 -2.98 -9.54 10.34
C ASP A 161 -3.68 -8.28 9.80
N GLU A 162 -4.46 -7.64 10.67
CA GLU A 162 -5.18 -6.40 10.41
C GLU A 162 -4.36 -5.15 10.74
N HIS A 163 -4.36 -4.22 9.80
CA HIS A 163 -3.85 -2.86 9.96
C HIS A 163 -4.97 -1.83 9.77
N ILE A 164 -4.96 -0.77 10.58
CA ILE A 164 -5.90 0.34 10.45
C ILE A 164 -5.11 1.56 9.98
N ILE A 165 -5.42 2.05 8.78
CA ILE A 165 -4.89 3.31 8.25
C ILE A 165 -5.71 4.45 8.87
N PRO A 166 -5.12 5.27 9.77
CA PRO A 166 -5.86 6.30 10.48
C PRO A 166 -6.56 7.26 9.52
N TYR A 167 -7.87 7.43 9.68
CA TYR A 167 -8.64 8.35 8.84
C TYR A 167 -9.87 8.87 9.57
N LYS A 168 -9.87 10.17 9.88
CA LYS A 168 -10.96 10.84 10.61
C LYS A 168 -12.01 11.49 9.71
N GLY A 169 -11.75 11.58 8.40
CA GLY A 169 -12.67 12.21 7.44
C GLY A 169 -13.97 11.43 7.20
N ARG A 170 -14.87 11.98 6.38
CA ARG A 170 -16.15 11.34 6.03
C ARG A 170 -15.92 10.24 4.97
N CYS A 171 -15.97 8.98 5.41
CA CYS A 171 -15.89 7.82 4.52
C CYS A 171 -16.74 6.68 5.08
N LYS A 172 -17.52 6.02 4.21
CA LYS A 172 -18.40 4.89 4.58
C LYS A 172 -17.63 3.57 4.80
N MET A 173 -16.36 3.51 4.42
CA MET A 173 -15.48 2.33 4.56
C MET A 173 -14.69 2.34 5.87
N LYS A 174 -14.93 3.29 6.76
CA LYS A 174 -14.20 3.36 8.02
C LYS A 174 -14.64 2.23 8.94
N TYR A 175 -13.66 1.60 9.57
CA TYR A 175 -13.85 0.64 10.64
C TYR A 175 -13.53 1.30 11.97
N TYR A 176 -14.23 0.86 13.01
CA TYR A 176 -13.91 1.18 14.40
C TYR A 176 -13.24 -0.03 15.04
N ASN A 177 -12.04 0.14 15.60
CA ASN A 177 -11.36 -0.88 16.37
C ASN A 177 -10.89 -0.28 17.72
N PRO A 178 -11.56 -0.58 18.85
CA PRO A 178 -11.23 0.02 20.13
C PRO A 178 -9.86 -0.39 20.67
N ARG A 179 -9.26 -1.47 20.14
CA ARG A 179 -7.97 -2.02 20.58
C ARG A 179 -6.76 -1.41 19.86
N LYS A 180 -6.96 -0.60 18.81
CA LYS A 180 -5.87 0.07 18.08
C LYS A 180 -5.69 1.50 18.60
N PRO A 181 -4.46 2.07 18.58
CA PRO A 181 -4.20 3.45 19.01
C PRO A 181 -5.10 4.45 18.29
N ASP A 182 -5.14 4.35 16.96
CA ASP A 182 -6.10 5.04 16.12
C ASP A 182 -7.33 4.15 15.91
N LYS A 183 -8.39 4.46 16.66
CA LYS A 183 -9.60 3.63 16.66
C LYS A 183 -10.41 3.70 15.37
N TRP A 184 -10.27 4.77 14.58
CA TRP A 184 -11.04 4.99 13.36
C TRP A 184 -10.13 5.08 12.14
N GLY A 185 -10.40 4.25 11.13
CA GLY A 185 -9.62 4.27 9.91
C GLY A 185 -10.10 3.30 8.84
N LEU A 186 -9.34 3.22 7.74
CA LEU A 186 -9.56 2.23 6.70
C LEU A 186 -8.88 0.93 7.13
N LYS A 187 -9.61 -0.18 7.09
CA LYS A 187 -9.05 -1.48 7.47
C LYS A 187 -8.41 -2.15 6.26
N VAL A 188 -7.20 -2.65 6.47
CA VAL A 188 -6.43 -3.46 5.53
C VAL A 188 -6.06 -4.75 6.23
N ILE A 189 -6.18 -5.88 5.53
CA ILE A 189 -5.66 -7.16 6.00
C ILE A 189 -4.46 -7.49 5.10
N ALA A 190 -3.28 -7.63 5.69
CA ALA A 190 -2.04 -7.79 4.95
C ALA A 190 -1.38 -9.14 5.27
N ARG A 191 -0.85 -9.80 4.24
CA ARG A 191 0.02 -10.97 4.34
C ARG A 191 1.47 -10.51 4.26
N CYS A 192 2.22 -10.71 5.33
CA CYS A 192 3.60 -10.28 5.45
C CYS A 192 4.54 -11.46 5.70
N GLY A 193 5.77 -11.38 5.20
CA GLY A 193 6.84 -12.31 5.52
C GLY A 193 7.43 -12.02 6.90
N ARG A 194 8.14 -12.99 7.49
CA ARG A 194 8.88 -12.82 8.76
C ARG A 194 9.88 -11.65 8.73
N ASN A 195 10.36 -11.27 7.55
CA ASN A 195 11.24 -10.13 7.32
C ASN A 195 10.51 -8.76 7.36
N GLY A 196 9.19 -8.73 7.57
CA GLY A 196 8.39 -7.51 7.67
C GLY A 196 7.87 -6.97 6.33
N PHE A 197 8.21 -7.61 5.20
CA PHE A 197 7.72 -7.19 3.89
C PHE A 197 6.29 -7.65 3.65
N VAL A 198 5.47 -6.76 3.08
CA VAL A 198 4.11 -7.07 2.64
C VAL A 198 4.18 -7.77 1.28
N HIS A 199 3.61 -8.96 1.18
CA HIS A 199 3.54 -9.73 -0.06
C HIS A 199 2.18 -9.58 -0.76
N ASP A 200 1.09 -9.46 0.00
CA ASP A 200 -0.23 -9.19 -0.55
C ASP A 200 -1.11 -8.50 0.51
N PHE A 201 -2.14 -7.79 0.10
CA PHE A 201 -3.08 -7.17 1.03
C PHE A 201 -4.48 -7.00 0.42
N TRP A 202 -5.47 -6.95 1.31
CA TRP A 202 -6.87 -6.78 0.99
C TRP A 202 -7.41 -5.52 1.67
N MET A 203 -7.90 -4.58 0.87
CA MET A 203 -8.59 -3.38 1.35
C MET A 203 -10.03 -3.73 1.71
N CYS A 204 -10.41 -3.56 2.97
CA CYS A 204 -11.77 -3.87 3.41
C CYS A 204 -12.75 -2.75 3.02
N ASP A 205 -13.68 -3.04 2.11
CA ASP A 205 -14.80 -2.18 1.74
C ASP A 205 -16.14 -2.59 2.40
N GLY A 206 -16.14 -3.71 3.13
CA GLY A 206 -17.33 -4.31 3.74
C GLY A 206 -18.00 -5.37 2.88
N MET A 207 -17.45 -5.69 1.70
CA MET A 207 -17.89 -6.79 0.86
C MET A 207 -17.00 -8.02 1.08
N ALA A 208 -17.59 -9.21 1.07
CA ALA A 208 -16.84 -10.45 1.16
C ALA A 208 -15.99 -10.66 -0.11
N PRO A 209 -14.73 -11.13 0.01
CA PRO A 209 -13.92 -11.43 -1.15
C PRO A 209 -14.52 -12.60 -1.95
N LYS A 210 -14.38 -12.56 -3.27
CA LYS A 210 -14.71 -13.69 -4.14
C LYS A 210 -13.58 -14.72 -4.09
N VAL A 211 -13.86 -15.88 -3.51
CA VAL A 211 -12.95 -17.04 -3.40
C VAL A 211 -13.65 -18.30 -3.93
N GLU A 212 -12.91 -19.22 -4.54
CA GLU A 212 -13.48 -20.44 -5.16
C GLU A 212 -14.17 -21.35 -4.14
N ASN A 213 -13.54 -21.54 -2.97
CA ASN A 213 -14.03 -22.38 -1.89
C ASN A 213 -14.27 -21.54 -0.64
N SER A 214 -15.31 -20.70 -0.67
CA SER A 214 -15.68 -19.89 0.50
C SER A 214 -16.04 -20.78 1.69
N VAL A 215 -15.56 -20.39 2.86
CA VAL A 215 -15.84 -21.03 4.15
C VAL A 215 -17.06 -20.39 4.81
N GLY A 216 -17.66 -19.35 4.19
CA GLY A 216 -18.79 -18.60 4.74
C GLY A 216 -18.43 -17.69 5.91
N PHE A 217 -17.15 -17.58 6.26
CA PHE A 217 -16.65 -16.71 7.32
C PHE A 217 -15.71 -15.66 6.72
N PHE A 218 -16.12 -14.39 6.79
CA PHE A 218 -15.44 -13.26 6.15
C PHE A 218 -13.92 -13.25 6.39
N ALA A 219 -13.48 -13.43 7.64
CA ALA A 219 -12.05 -13.39 7.94
C ALA A 219 -11.29 -14.59 7.36
N ALA A 220 -11.89 -15.78 7.34
CA ALA A 220 -11.29 -16.94 6.69
C ALA A 220 -11.21 -16.71 5.17
N ASP A 221 -12.27 -16.21 4.54
CA ASP A 221 -12.28 -15.96 3.10
C ASP A 221 -11.24 -14.90 2.69
N VAL A 222 -11.01 -13.87 3.50
CA VAL A 222 -9.92 -12.91 3.25
C VAL A 222 -8.55 -13.57 3.38
N VAL A 223 -8.33 -14.42 4.38
CA VAL A 223 -7.06 -15.17 4.52
C VAL A 223 -6.85 -16.07 3.31
N MET A 224 -7.87 -16.81 2.89
CA MET A 224 -7.83 -17.66 1.70
C MET A 224 -7.50 -16.83 0.46
N LYS A 225 -8.16 -15.68 0.28
CA LYS A 225 -7.89 -14.76 -0.84
C LYS A 225 -6.44 -14.31 -0.90
N LEU A 226 -5.85 -13.95 0.24
CA LEU A 226 -4.45 -13.54 0.31
C LEU A 226 -3.47 -14.69 0.07
N CYS A 227 -3.89 -15.94 0.33
CA CYS A 227 -3.08 -17.13 0.08
C CYS A 227 -3.15 -17.62 -1.37
N GLU A 228 -4.11 -17.18 -2.18
CA GLU A 228 -4.20 -17.52 -3.62
C GLU A 228 -2.94 -17.11 -4.39
N THR A 229 -2.27 -16.04 -3.94
CA THR A 229 -1.05 -15.52 -4.56
C THR A 229 0.23 -16.25 -4.11
N LEU A 230 0.12 -17.23 -3.21
CA LEU A 230 1.25 -18.09 -2.83
C LEU A 230 1.48 -19.21 -3.85
N PRO A 231 2.75 -19.51 -4.20
CA PRO A 231 3.05 -20.69 -5.00
C PRO A 231 2.54 -21.97 -4.34
N LYS A 232 1.79 -22.77 -5.10
CA LYS A 232 1.22 -24.04 -4.63
C LYS A 232 2.33 -25.05 -4.33
N HIS A 233 2.07 -25.93 -3.37
CA HIS A 233 2.92 -27.09 -3.01
C HIS A 233 4.36 -26.76 -2.56
N LYS A 234 4.59 -25.57 -1.99
CA LYS A 234 5.91 -25.16 -1.47
C LYS A 234 6.06 -25.15 0.07
N GLY A 235 5.06 -25.65 0.80
CA GLY A 235 5.17 -25.81 2.26
C GLY A 235 5.18 -24.50 3.08
N TYR A 236 4.59 -23.42 2.57
CA TYR A 236 4.46 -22.16 3.31
C TYR A 236 3.62 -22.35 4.59
N LYS A 237 4.03 -21.68 5.66
CA LYS A 237 3.36 -21.66 6.97
C LYS A 237 2.80 -20.26 7.20
N VAL A 238 1.47 -20.16 7.19
CA VAL A 238 0.75 -18.90 7.39
C VAL A 238 0.18 -18.86 8.80
N PHE A 239 0.67 -17.93 9.61
CA PHE A 239 0.19 -17.66 10.95
C PHE A 239 -0.93 -16.62 10.89
N LEU A 240 -2.01 -16.85 11.62
CA LEU A 240 -3.10 -15.89 11.75
C LEU A 240 -3.58 -15.86 13.19
N ILE A 241 -4.05 -14.70 13.62
CA ILE A 241 -4.68 -14.57 14.93
C ILE A 241 -6.15 -14.95 14.76
N ILE A 242 -6.51 -16.17 15.20
CA ILE A 242 -7.91 -16.54 15.38
C ILE A 242 -8.39 -15.86 16.66
N ILE A 243 -8.90 -14.64 16.54
CA ILE A 243 -9.81 -14.13 17.56
C ILE A 243 -11.11 -14.89 17.33
N LEU A 244 -11.32 -15.98 18.08
CA LEU A 244 -12.64 -16.56 18.26
C LEU A 244 -13.53 -15.43 18.77
N LEU A 245 -14.30 -14.81 17.87
CA LEU A 245 -15.42 -13.97 18.24
C LEU A 245 -16.50 -14.90 18.81
N PHE A 246 -16.29 -15.36 20.04
CA PHE A 246 -17.42 -15.65 20.91
C PHE A 246 -18.07 -14.30 21.22
N SER A 247 -18.88 -13.80 20.29
CA SER A 247 -19.95 -12.91 20.67
C SER A 247 -20.98 -13.83 21.33
N ASN A 248 -20.97 -13.84 22.66
CA ASN A 248 -22.06 -14.43 23.43
C ASN A 248 -23.40 -13.93 22.88
N CYS A 249 -24.32 -14.85 22.63
CA CYS A 249 -25.75 -14.55 22.72
C CYS A 249 -26.07 -13.98 24.11
#